data_AF-A0A6P2RWS1-F1
#
_entry.id   AF-A0A6P2RWS1-F1
#
_cell.length_a   1.000
_cell.length_b   1.000
_cell.length_c   1.000
_cell.angle_alpha   90.00
_cell.angle_beta   90.00
_cell.angle_gamma   90.00
#
_symmetry.space_group_name_H-M   'P 1'
#
loop_
_entity.id
_entity.type
_entity.pdbx_description
1 polymer ?
#
loop_
_entity_poly.entity_id
_entity_poly.type
_entity_poly.pdbx_seq_one_letter_code
_entity_poly.pdbx_strand_id
1 'polypeptide(L)'
;MVGIYQRDIAPSGGSQTWVSVGVRPVYAFTQHIKLQGDLGHDRVTPSGGPTRTLLKASVALTLAMDRSFWSRPEFRVFYTYARWNQAAQDAAAPGDPLSTTGIFGTSRTGSTVGAQVEWWW
;
A
#
# COMPACT_ATOMS: atom_id res chain seq x y z
N MET A 1 4.92 2.21 -12.94
CA MET A 1 4.86 3.41 -12.07
C MET A 1 3.47 3.98 -12.20
N VAL A 2 2.87 4.40 -11.09
CA VAL A 2 1.56 5.04 -11.04
C VAL A 2 1.69 6.30 -10.21
N GLY A 3 1.06 7.38 -10.66
CA GLY A 3 0.86 8.61 -9.89
C GLY A 3 -0.61 8.99 -9.98
N ILE A 4 -1.22 9.29 -8.84
CA ILE A 4 -2.61 9.73 -8.72
C ILE A 4 -2.62 11.08 -8.02
N TYR A 5 -3.33 12.02 -8.61
CA TYR A 5 -3.68 13.29 -8.00
C TYR A 5 -5.20 13.41 -8.03
N GLN A 6 -5.80 13.52 -6.85
CA GLN A 6 -7.24 13.66 -6.67
C GLN A 6 -7.53 14.86 -5.78
N ARG A 7 -8.52 15.67 -6.18
CA ARG A 7 -9.00 16.80 -5.39
C ARG A 7 -10.51 16.70 -5.26
N ASP A 8 -10.96 16.47 -4.04
CA ASP A 8 -12.37 16.35 -3.69
C ASP A 8 -12.85 17.65 -3.03
N ILE A 9 -14.03 18.10 -3.42
CA ILE A 9 -14.68 19.30 -2.86
C ILE A 9 -16.07 18.88 -2.41
N ALA A 10 -16.33 18.96 -1.11
CA ALA A 10 -17.63 18.66 -0.53
C ALA A 10 -18.59 19.84 -0.76
N PRO A 11 -19.89 19.58 -1.05
CA PRO A 11 -20.90 20.63 -1.18
C PRO A 11 -21.03 21.53 0.07
N SER A 12 -20.63 21.01 1.24
CA SER A 12 -20.59 21.73 2.53
C SER A 12 -19.37 22.64 2.71
N GLY A 13 -18.51 22.81 1.70
CA GLY A 13 -17.37 23.72 1.70
C GLY A 13 -16.02 23.13 2.13
N GLY A 14 -15.97 21.86 2.54
CA GLY A 14 -14.72 21.15 2.81
C GLY A 14 -14.00 20.73 1.53
N SER A 15 -12.67 20.64 1.54
CA SER A 15 -11.92 20.03 0.43
C SER A 15 -10.81 19.11 0.92
N GLN A 16 -10.47 18.11 0.11
CA GLN A 16 -9.40 17.16 0.38
C GLN A 16 -8.57 16.96 -0.88
N THR A 17 -7.26 17.11 -0.76
CA THR A 17 -6.32 16.77 -1.84
C THR A 17 -5.59 15.49 -1.47
N TRP A 18 -5.68 14.47 -2.31
CA TRP A 18 -4.94 13.22 -2.20
C TRP A 18 -3.92 13.10 -3.32
N VAL A 19 -2.67 12.85 -2.93
CA VAL A 19 -1.56 12.52 -3.83
C VAL A 19 -1.08 11.13 -3.48
N SER A 20 -1.01 10.25 -4.47
CA SER A 20 -0.43 8.92 -4.35
C SER A 20 0.63 8.72 -5.41
N VAL A 21 1.79 8.19 -5.03
CA VAL A 21 2.85 7.82 -5.98
C VAL A 21 3.31 6.42 -5.64
N GLY A 22 3.36 5.55 -6.64
CA GLY A 22 3.72 4.15 -6.49
C GLY A 22 4.60 3.62 -7.61
N VAL A 23 5.54 2.75 -7.25
CA VAL A 23 6.38 2.00 -8.19
C VAL A 23 6.40 0.54 -7.81
N ARG A 24 6.31 -0.34 -8.82
CA ARG A 24 6.33 -1.79 -8.62
C ARG A 24 7.29 -2.48 -9.58
N PRO A 25 8.61 -2.42 -9.35
CA PRO A 25 9.57 -3.15 -10.16
C PRO A 25 9.36 -4.67 -10.02
N VAL A 26 9.47 -5.38 -11.13
CA VAL A 26 9.41 -6.85 -11.17
C VAL A 26 10.61 -7.38 -11.91
N TYR A 27 11.30 -8.34 -11.32
CA TYR A 27 12.45 -9.02 -11.90
C TYR A 27 12.22 -10.53 -11.93
N ALA A 28 12.28 -11.14 -13.12
CA ALA A 28 12.13 -12.58 -13.28
C ALA A 28 13.50 -13.26 -13.30
N PHE A 29 13.82 -14.01 -12.24
CA PHE A 29 15.05 -14.80 -12.13
C PHE A 29 15.00 -16.02 -13.06
N THR A 30 13.86 -16.70 -13.09
CA THR A 30 13.63 -17.87 -13.96
C THR A 30 12.29 -17.74 -14.67
N GLN A 31 11.91 -18.73 -15.47
CA GLN A 31 10.57 -18.78 -16.07
C GLN A 31 9.46 -18.81 -15.01
N HIS A 32 9.73 -19.38 -13.83
CA HIS A 32 8.72 -19.62 -12.79
C HIS A 32 8.92 -18.78 -11.53
N ILE A 33 10.09 -18.17 -11.33
CA ILE A 33 10.42 -17.41 -10.10
C ILE A 33 10.64 -15.94 -10.45
N LYS A 34 9.89 -15.07 -9.78
CA LYS A 34 9.97 -13.62 -9.89
C LYS A 34 10.11 -12.96 -8.53
N LEU A 35 10.81 -11.84 -8.48
CA LEU A 35 10.87 -10.94 -7.35
C LEU A 35 10.10 -9.67 -7.71
N GLN A 36 9.18 -9.27 -6.83
CA GLN A 36 8.39 -8.06 -6.99
C GLN A 36 8.70 -7.14 -5.81
N GLY A 37 9.04 -5.89 -6.10
CA GLY A 37 9.10 -4.83 -5.10
C GLY A 37 7.93 -3.89 -5.30
N ASP A 38 7.37 -3.33 -4.24
CA ASP A 38 6.33 -2.32 -4.26
C ASP A 38 6.72 -1.20 -3.29
N LEU A 39 6.71 0.04 -3.76
CA LEU A 39 6.94 1.21 -2.92
C LEU A 39 5.87 2.24 -3.27
N GLY A 40 5.06 2.59 -2.27
CA GLY A 40 3.98 3.57 -2.37
C GLY A 40 4.09 4.63 -1.30
N HIS A 41 3.81 5.88 -1.67
CA HIS A 41 3.68 7.00 -0.75
C HIS A 41 2.37 7.73 -1.01
N ASP A 42 1.57 7.87 0.04
CA ASP A 42 0.29 8.56 0.04
C ASP A 42 0.33 9.79 0.94
N ARG A 43 -0.21 10.90 0.44
CA ARG A 43 -0.38 12.15 1.16
C ARG A 43 -1.80 12.66 0.98
N VAL A 44 -2.54 12.77 2.08
CA VAL A 44 -3.91 13.33 2.11
C VAL A 44 -3.89 14.63 2.90
N THR A 45 -4.27 15.73 2.25
CA THR A 45 -4.29 17.08 2.82
C THR A 45 -5.73 17.57 2.89
N PRO A 46 -6.40 17.48 4.05
CA PRO A 46 -7.72 18.06 4.26
C PRO A 46 -7.64 19.57 4.49
N SER A 47 -8.67 20.33 4.09
CA SER A 47 -8.71 21.79 4.23
C SER A 47 -8.81 22.29 5.67
N GLY A 48 -9.32 21.45 6.58
CA GLY A 48 -9.57 21.80 7.98
C GLY A 48 -8.79 20.96 9.00
N GLY A 49 -7.71 20.29 8.60
CA GLY A 49 -7.00 19.38 9.50
C GLY A 49 -5.55 19.08 9.11
N PRO A 50 -4.83 18.32 9.94
CA PRO A 50 -3.44 17.98 9.67
C PRO A 50 -3.32 17.07 8.46
N THR A 51 -2.22 17.25 7.70
CA THR A 51 -1.89 16.36 6.58
C THR A 51 -1.59 14.95 7.09
N ARG A 52 -2.16 13.96 6.43
CA ARG A 52 -1.97 12.53 6.70
C ARG A 52 -0.98 11.96 5.70
N THR A 53 -0.02 11.17 6.16
CA THR A 53 0.97 10.52 5.30
C THR A 53 1.10 9.04 5.62
N LEU A 54 1.28 8.24 4.57
CA LEU A 54 1.53 6.81 4.65
C LEU A 54 2.63 6.45 3.64
N LEU A 55 3.63 5.69 4.10
CA LEU A 55 4.63 5.05 3.26
C LEU A 55 4.44 3.55 3.40
N LYS A 56 4.39 2.84 2.28
CA LYS A 56 4.31 1.38 2.23
C LYS A 56 5.42 0.85 1.32
N ALA A 57 6.21 -0.08 1.83
CA ALA A 57 7.22 -0.80 1.08
C ALA A 57 6.94 -2.30 1.21
N SER A 58 6.89 -3.03 0.11
CA SER A 58 6.64 -4.46 0.10
C SER A 58 7.64 -5.17 -0.82
N VAL A 59 8.04 -6.37 -0.45
CA VAL A 59 8.82 -7.25 -1.30
C VAL A 59 8.15 -8.61 -1.32
N ALA A 60 8.06 -9.22 -2.51
CA ALA A 60 7.40 -10.50 -2.68
C ALA A 60 8.22 -11.43 -3.59
N LEU A 61 8.45 -12.65 -3.12
CA LEU A 61 8.91 -13.75 -3.95
C LEU A 61 7.69 -14.45 -4.54
N THR A 62 7.63 -14.50 -5.86
CA THR A 62 6.47 -14.94 -6.61
C THR A 62 6.81 -16.16 -7.47
N LEU A 63 6.03 -17.22 -7.30
CA LEU A 63 5.98 -18.38 -8.18
C LEU A 63 4.86 -18.18 -9.19
N ALA A 64 5.19 -18.17 -10.47
CA ALA A 64 4.24 -18.01 -11.57
C ALA A 64 4.41 -19.15 -12.57
N MET A 65 3.36 -19.46 -13.33
CA MET A 65 3.42 -20.50 -14.37
C MET A 65 4.25 -20.10 -15.59
N ASP A 66 4.49 -18.80 -15.79
CA ASP A 66 5.27 -18.28 -16.92
C ASP A 66 5.92 -16.94 -16.55
N ARG A 67 6.88 -16.48 -17.37
CA ARG A 67 7.70 -15.28 -17.16
C ARG A 67 6.93 -13.98 -17.37
N SER A 68 5.84 -13.98 -18.13
CA SER A 68 5.07 -12.76 -18.43
C SER A 68 4.48 -12.12 -17.17
N PHE A 69 4.44 -10.78 -17.14
CA PHE A 69 3.91 -10.01 -16.00
C PHE A 69 2.43 -10.35 -15.72
N TRP A 70 1.66 -10.63 -16.78
CA TRP A 70 0.23 -10.94 -16.75
C TRP A 70 -0.09 -12.43 -16.54
N SER A 71 0.93 -13.28 -16.42
CA SER A 71 0.71 -14.72 -16.22
C SER A 71 0.07 -14.96 -14.85
N ARG A 72 -1.09 -15.61 -14.86
CA ARG A 72 -1.75 -16.15 -13.68
C ARG A 72 -2.14 -17.62 -13.94
N PRO A 73 -2.22 -18.47 -12.91
CA PRO A 73 -2.11 -18.17 -11.47
C PRO A 73 -0.69 -17.77 -11.03
N GLU A 74 -0.61 -16.91 -10.00
CA GLU A 74 0.64 -16.63 -9.28
C GLU A 74 0.46 -16.87 -7.77
N PHE A 75 1.50 -17.41 -7.14
CA PHE A 75 1.62 -17.52 -5.69
C PHE A 75 2.73 -16.61 -5.21
N ARG A 76 2.45 -15.74 -4.23
CA ARG A 76 3.41 -14.77 -3.69
C ARG A 76 3.57 -14.93 -2.19
N VAL A 77 4.80 -15.04 -1.73
CA VAL A 77 5.17 -14.86 -0.33
C VAL A 77 5.75 -13.46 -0.20
N PHE A 78 5.22 -12.66 0.71
CA PHE A 78 5.54 -11.24 0.79
C PHE A 78 5.84 -10.79 2.21
N TYR A 79 6.67 -9.76 2.29
CA TYR A 79 6.90 -8.96 3.48
C TYR A 79 6.55 -7.51 3.15
N THR A 80 5.74 -6.89 3.99
CA THR A 80 5.32 -5.50 3.85
C THR A 80 5.69 -4.74 5.11
N TYR A 81 6.29 -3.57 4.92
CA TYR A 81 6.54 -2.59 5.95
C TYR A 81 5.77 -1.31 5.62
N ALA A 82 5.11 -0.74 6.61
CA ALA A 82 4.41 0.52 6.49
C ALA A 82 4.77 1.47 7.62
N ARG A 83 4.79 2.76 7.31
CA ARG A 83 4.98 3.85 8.27
C ARG A 83 3.97 4.96 7.99
N TRP A 84 3.32 5.46 9.04
CA TRP A 84 2.37 6.55 8.95
C TRP A 84 2.67 7.65 9.98
N ASN A 85 2.06 8.82 9.82
CA ASN A 85 2.15 9.91 10.80
C ASN A 85 0.99 9.87 11.80
N GLN A 86 1.10 10.66 12.87
CA GLN A 86 0.09 10.72 13.93
C GLN A 86 -1.29 11.12 13.37
N ALA A 87 -1.32 12.12 12.47
CA ALA A 87 -2.55 12.57 11.84
C ALA A 87 -3.28 11.48 11.05
N ALA A 88 -2.56 10.53 10.44
CA ALA A 88 -3.15 9.38 9.78
C ALA A 88 -3.69 8.36 10.80
N GLN A 89 -2.99 8.15 11.91
CA GLN A 89 -3.45 7.28 13.00
C GLN A 89 -4.70 7.82 13.69
N ASP A 90 -4.75 9.12 13.96
CA ASP A 90 -5.89 9.78 14.61
C ASP A 90 -7.15 9.76 13.72
N ALA A 91 -6.96 9.69 12.40
CA ALA A 91 -8.02 9.63 11.42
C ALA A 91 -8.46 8.21 11.05
N ALA A 92 -7.72 7.18 11.48
CA ALA A 92 -8.01 5.78 11.17
C ALA A 92 -9.22 5.29 11.99
N ALA A 93 -10.06 4.45 11.40
CA ALA A 93 -11.21 3.91 12.11
C ALA A 93 -10.74 2.93 13.22
N PRO A 94 -11.50 2.76 14.31
CA PRO A 94 -11.18 1.77 15.32
C PRO A 94 -11.04 0.37 14.69
N GLY A 95 -9.97 -0.35 15.06
CA GLY A 95 -9.63 -1.65 14.50
C GLY A 95 -8.79 -1.62 13.21
N ASP A 96 -8.67 -0.48 12.52
CA ASP A 96 -7.76 -0.36 11.38
C ASP A 96 -6.31 -0.61 11.82
N PRO A 97 -5.46 -1.23 10.97
CA PRO A 97 -4.06 -1.49 11.35
C PRO A 97 -3.29 -0.24 11.79
N LEU A 98 -3.62 0.93 11.24
CA LEU A 98 -2.98 2.20 11.59
C LEU A 98 -3.52 2.83 12.89
N SER A 99 -4.70 2.42 13.33
CA SER A 99 -5.38 2.94 14.52
C SER A 99 -4.66 2.52 15.79
N THR A 100 -4.79 3.31 16.85
CA THR A 100 -4.29 2.98 18.20
C THR A 100 -4.93 1.71 18.78
N THR A 101 -6.10 1.32 18.26
CA THR A 101 -6.82 0.10 18.62
C THR A 101 -6.54 -1.07 17.66
N GLY A 102 -5.74 -0.84 16.63
CA GLY A 102 -5.36 -1.85 15.65
C GLY A 102 -4.25 -2.77 16.13
N ILE A 103 -3.87 -3.71 15.25
CA ILE A 103 -2.83 -4.72 15.53
C ILE A 103 -1.45 -4.13 15.87
N PHE A 104 -1.17 -2.89 15.46
CA PHE A 104 0.10 -2.21 15.73
C PHE A 104 0.01 -1.25 16.93
N GLY A 105 -1.15 -1.13 17.58
CA GLY A 105 -1.38 -0.29 18.76
C GLY A 105 -0.95 1.16 18.53
N THR A 106 -0.24 1.75 19.49
CA THR A 106 0.27 3.13 19.40
C THR A 106 1.52 3.26 18.52
N SER A 107 2.01 2.18 17.91
CA SER A 107 3.10 2.26 16.97
C SER A 107 2.66 3.02 15.71
N ARG A 108 3.61 3.70 15.09
CA ARG A 108 3.42 4.38 13.78
C ARG A 108 4.11 3.65 12.64
N THR A 109 4.60 2.45 12.93
CA THR A 109 5.23 1.54 11.98
C THR A 109 4.67 0.15 12.20
N GLY A 110 4.46 -0.58 11.11
CA GLY A 110 3.93 -1.94 11.14
C GLY A 110 4.57 -2.78 10.06
N SER A 111 4.83 -4.04 10.39
CA SER A 111 5.33 -5.03 9.44
C SER A 111 4.38 -6.21 9.38
N THR A 112 4.15 -6.73 8.18
CA THR A 112 3.40 -7.96 7.96
C THR A 112 4.18 -8.90 7.06
N VAL A 113 4.02 -10.20 7.28
CA VAL A 113 4.50 -11.25 6.41
C VAL A 113 3.32 -12.14 6.06
N GLY A 114 3.24 -12.62 4.83
CA GLY A 114 2.13 -13.44 4.40
C GLY A 114 2.40 -14.17 3.09
N ALA A 115 1.44 -15.01 2.73
CA ALA A 115 1.37 -15.65 1.42
C ALA A 115 0.01 -15.38 0.78
N GLN A 116 -0.03 -15.26 -0.54
CA GLN A 116 -1.25 -14.98 -1.29
C GLN A 116 -1.21 -15.68 -2.65
N VAL A 117 -2.36 -16.14 -3.10
CA VAL A 117 -2.59 -16.60 -4.48
C VAL A 117 -3.41 -15.55 -5.21
N GLU A 118 -3.07 -15.27 -6.46
CA GLU A 118 -3.88 -14.45 -7.37
C GLU A 118 -4.16 -15.25 -8.65
N TRP A 119 -5.42 -15.29 -9.07
CA TRP A 119 -5.87 -15.99 -10.28
C TRP A 119 -6.84 -15.11 -11.09
N TRP A 120 -7.02 -15.43 -12.37
CA TRP A 120 -8.15 -15.03 -13.23
C TRP A 120 -8.21 -15.96 -14.45
N TRP A 121 -9.36 -16.05 -15.12
CA TRP A 121 -9.60 -16.87 -16.33
C TRP A 121 -10.17 -16.05 -17.48
#